data_AF-A0A2R7JYW4-F1
#
_entry.id   AF-A0A2R7JYW4-F1
#
_cell.length_a   1.000
_cell.length_b   1.000
_cell.length_c   1.000
_cell.angle_alpha   90.00
_cell.angle_beta   90.00
_cell.angle_gamma   90.00
#
_symmetry.space_group_name_H-M   'P 1'
#
loop_
_entity.id
_entity.type
_entity.pdbx_description
1 polymer ?
#
loop_
_entity_poly.entity_id
_entity_poly.type
_entity_poly.pdbx_seq_one_letter_code
_entity_poly.pdbx_strand_id
1 'polypeptide(L)'
;MSATHRSPWSAETRRLLALAWPVMLTSLNWTILSVTDIVVVGLTGTDQVAALGASRALTFVTIVAGLAWLSGTLVFTARADGAGDLPRTGATLRAGLVLAVVLGLVGALGFGVFAEALLGGIGVAPVLVEPAARVVRVMALSYPFQLTMIAASFFLEGIARPRRVMVVNLAILPLNALLAWAWSGGHLGFPALGAVGAAVATATASAIGAVLMLGAAWTTTRARERGVRDLSGGAWAAALPGAVRLATFGAIPALASALELAGFSILIALSTGFGPVTAHAFQIVFSVHNVTFGVALGLGSAAGVRVGNAVGEGVPAQAIPRTLIAAALAA
;
A
#
# COMPACT_ATOMS: atom_id res chain seq x y z
N MET A 1 25.04 33.15 24.38
CA MET A 1 23.85 32.40 23.87
C MET A 1 24.12 31.99 22.44
N SER A 2 24.75 30.83 22.25
CA SER A 2 25.18 30.29 20.95
C SER A 2 24.00 29.65 20.22
N ALA A 3 23.45 30.36 19.23
CA ALA A 3 22.55 29.78 18.26
C ALA A 3 23.33 28.75 17.43
N THR A 4 23.07 27.46 17.64
CA THR A 4 23.62 26.39 16.82
C THR A 4 23.14 26.58 15.38
N HIS A 5 24.03 27.06 14.50
CA HIS A 5 23.85 27.03 13.06
C HIS A 5 23.85 25.56 12.63
N ARG A 6 22.68 24.92 12.66
CA ARG A 6 22.51 23.56 12.12
C ARG A 6 22.76 23.66 10.62
N SER A 7 23.75 22.92 10.10
CA SER A 7 24.02 22.92 8.67
C SER A 7 22.73 22.54 7.91
N PRO A 8 22.46 23.12 6.74
CA PRO A 8 21.24 22.85 5.97
C PRO A 8 20.99 21.36 5.74
N TRP A 9 22.08 20.57 5.70
CA TRP A 9 22.07 19.11 5.62
C TRP A 9 21.42 18.44 6.83
N SER A 10 21.80 18.82 8.05
CA SER A 10 21.27 18.22 9.29
C SER A 10 19.76 18.49 9.50
N ALA A 11 19.28 19.65 9.06
CA ALA A 11 17.86 19.99 9.12
C ALA A 11 17.05 19.18 8.09
N GLU A 12 17.60 18.94 6.91
CA GLU A 12 16.97 18.15 5.85
C GLU A 12 16.93 16.66 6.20
N THR A 13 18.03 16.09 6.71
CA THR A 13 18.08 14.72 7.25
C THR A 13 16.99 14.49 8.29
N ARG A 14 16.81 15.44 9.24
CA ARG A 14 15.77 15.32 10.26
C ARG A 14 14.35 15.35 9.66
N ARG A 15 14.12 16.15 8.62
CA ARG A 15 12.82 16.22 7.93
C ARG A 15 12.55 14.93 7.15
N LEU A 16 13.56 14.40 6.46
CA LEU A 16 13.47 13.11 5.78
C LEU A 16 13.16 11.98 6.75
N LEU A 17 13.89 11.86 7.86
CA LEU A 17 13.63 10.84 8.88
C LEU A 17 12.25 10.99 9.53
N ALA A 18 11.78 12.22 9.75
CA ALA A 18 10.45 12.47 10.30
C ALA A 18 9.32 12.04 9.34
N LEU A 19 9.58 12.04 8.03
CA LEU A 19 8.66 11.54 7.00
C LEU A 19 8.80 10.04 6.78
N ALA A 20 10.04 9.53 6.77
CA ALA A 20 10.35 8.13 6.50
C ALA A 20 9.90 7.22 7.64
N TRP A 21 10.14 7.60 8.90
CA TRP A 21 9.84 6.75 10.06
C TRP A 21 8.36 6.27 10.11
N PRO A 22 7.35 7.13 9.93
CA PRO A 22 5.96 6.67 9.86
C PRO A 22 5.67 5.75 8.66
N VAL A 23 6.31 5.98 7.50
CA VAL A 23 6.13 5.12 6.32
C VAL A 23 6.79 3.76 6.54
N MET A 24 7.98 3.71 7.14
CA MET A 24 8.67 2.48 7.53
C MET A 24 7.83 1.64 8.51
N LEU A 25 7.23 2.29 9.52
CA LEU A 25 6.28 1.63 10.43
C LEU A 25 5.03 1.12 9.69
N THR A 26 4.56 1.85 8.69
CA THR A 26 3.43 1.42 7.85
C THR A 26 3.79 0.22 6.99
N SER A 27 5.03 0.10 6.51
CA SER A 27 5.50 -1.10 5.82
C SER A 27 5.55 -2.32 6.75
N LEU A 28 6.02 -2.14 8.00
CA LEU A 28 6.01 -3.21 9.01
C LEU A 28 4.59 -3.66 9.37
N ASN A 29 3.61 -2.75 9.32
CA ASN A 29 2.20 -3.03 9.57
C ASN A 29 1.66 -4.16 8.67
N TRP A 30 2.05 -4.16 7.39
CA TRP A 30 1.64 -5.21 6.44
C TRP A 30 2.16 -6.59 6.85
N THR A 31 3.41 -6.66 7.31
CA THR A 31 4.00 -7.91 7.81
C THR A 31 3.27 -8.40 9.06
N ILE A 32 2.98 -7.51 10.02
CA ILE A 32 2.28 -7.88 11.26
C ILE A 32 0.86 -8.37 10.96
N LEU A 33 0.13 -7.68 10.08
CA LEU A 33 -1.19 -8.13 9.61
C LEU A 33 -1.09 -9.52 8.96
N SER A 34 -0.10 -9.71 8.10
CA SER A 34 0.12 -10.99 7.43
C SER A 34 0.35 -12.14 8.43
N VAL A 35 1.25 -11.94 9.38
CA VAL A 35 1.56 -12.95 10.42
C VAL A 35 0.34 -13.22 11.31
N THR A 36 -0.38 -12.18 11.71
CA THR A 36 -1.54 -12.31 12.61
C THR A 36 -2.63 -13.18 11.99
N ASP A 37 -2.96 -12.94 10.72
CA ASP A 37 -3.94 -13.76 10.00
C ASP A 37 -3.49 -15.22 9.84
N ILE A 38 -2.19 -15.47 9.60
CA ILE A 38 -1.66 -16.85 9.51
C ILE A 38 -1.83 -17.55 10.85
N VAL A 39 -1.52 -16.88 11.96
CA VAL A 39 -1.69 -17.42 13.30
C VAL A 39 -3.16 -17.72 13.58
N VAL A 40 -4.06 -16.76 13.31
CA VAL A 40 -5.49 -16.89 13.58
C VAL A 40 -6.14 -17.99 12.72
N VAL A 41 -5.82 -18.05 11.43
CA VAL A 41 -6.32 -19.12 10.55
C VAL A 41 -5.65 -20.46 10.88
N GLY A 42 -4.41 -20.45 11.35
CA GLY A 42 -3.71 -21.64 11.84
C GLY A 42 -4.42 -22.35 12.98
N LEU A 43 -5.14 -21.60 13.83
CA LEU A 43 -5.98 -22.18 14.88
C LEU A 43 -7.20 -22.95 14.33
N THR A 44 -7.60 -22.69 13.08
CA THR A 44 -8.77 -23.34 12.46
C THR A 44 -8.42 -24.57 11.62
N GLY A 45 -7.17 -24.70 11.17
CA GLY A 45 -6.69 -25.87 10.44
C GLY A 45 -5.56 -25.58 9.47
N THR A 46 -4.67 -26.56 9.27
CA THR A 46 -3.52 -26.47 8.36
C THR A 46 -3.91 -26.28 6.90
N ASP A 47 -4.99 -26.92 6.46
CA ASP A 47 -5.47 -26.84 5.08
C ASP A 47 -6.01 -25.43 4.77
N GLN A 48 -6.60 -24.76 5.77
CA GLN A 48 -7.07 -23.38 5.67
C GLN A 48 -5.90 -22.39 5.53
N VAL A 49 -4.81 -22.63 6.25
CA VAL A 49 -3.58 -21.82 6.11
C VAL A 49 -2.96 -22.00 4.72
N ALA A 50 -2.94 -23.23 4.19
CA ALA A 50 -2.44 -23.48 2.84
C ALA A 50 -3.27 -22.74 1.78
N ALA A 51 -4.61 -22.76 1.90
CA ALA A 51 -5.51 -22.02 1.01
C ALA A 51 -5.31 -20.50 1.12
N LEU A 52 -5.17 -19.96 2.34
CA LEU A 52 -4.89 -18.54 2.57
C LEU A 52 -3.54 -18.13 1.97
N GLY A 53 -2.51 -18.95 2.15
CA GLY A 53 -1.16 -18.70 1.62
C GLY A 53 -1.14 -18.65 0.10
N ALA A 54 -1.77 -19.62 -0.56
CA ALA A 54 -1.91 -19.64 -2.02
C ALA A 54 -2.65 -18.40 -2.55
N SER A 55 -3.74 -18.01 -1.86
CA SER A 55 -4.51 -16.81 -2.21
C SER A 55 -3.69 -15.52 -2.04
N ARG A 56 -2.85 -15.46 -1.00
CA ARG A 56 -1.97 -14.32 -0.73
C ARG A 56 -0.87 -14.15 -1.75
N ALA A 57 -0.27 -15.24 -2.23
CA ALA A 57 0.74 -15.18 -3.27
C ALA A 57 0.21 -14.45 -4.53
N LEU A 58 -1.04 -14.75 -4.93
CA LEU A 58 -1.70 -14.08 -6.04
C LEU A 58 -2.09 -12.64 -5.71
N THR A 59 -2.74 -12.41 -4.57
CA THR A 59 -3.26 -11.08 -4.22
C THR A 59 -2.16 -10.05 -3.87
N PHE A 60 -1.01 -10.51 -3.35
CA PHE A 60 0.14 -9.65 -3.04
C PHE A 60 0.72 -8.98 -4.30
N VAL A 61 0.81 -9.71 -5.40
CA VAL A 61 1.31 -9.17 -6.68
C VAL A 61 0.43 -8.00 -7.13
N THR A 62 -0.88 -8.18 -7.07
CA THR A 62 -1.84 -7.17 -7.55
C THR A 62 -1.89 -5.95 -6.64
N ILE A 63 -1.79 -6.13 -5.33
CA ILE A 63 -1.79 -4.97 -4.43
C ILE A 63 -0.51 -4.14 -4.57
N VAL A 64 0.64 -4.78 -4.77
CA VAL A 64 1.91 -4.09 -5.05
C VAL A 64 1.82 -3.34 -6.38
N ALA A 65 1.29 -3.97 -7.43
CA ALA A 65 1.06 -3.31 -8.71
C ALA A 65 0.11 -2.11 -8.59
N GLY A 66 -0.98 -2.25 -7.82
CA GLY A 66 -1.93 -1.17 -7.55
C GLY A 66 -1.31 -0.01 -6.76
N LEU A 67 -0.47 -0.32 -5.77
CA LEU A 67 0.31 0.66 -5.01
C LEU A 67 1.25 1.44 -5.95
N ALA A 68 1.99 0.75 -6.81
CA ALA A 68 2.86 1.37 -7.79
C ALA A 68 2.07 2.25 -8.78
N TRP A 69 0.90 1.79 -9.24
CA TRP A 69 0.03 2.55 -10.14
C TRP A 69 -0.50 3.84 -9.48
N LEU A 70 -0.81 3.80 -8.19
CA LEU A 70 -1.30 4.95 -7.44
C LEU A 70 -0.20 5.92 -7.00
N SER A 71 1.08 5.58 -7.15
CA SER A 71 2.23 6.41 -6.75
C SER A 71 2.21 7.82 -7.36
N GLY A 72 1.58 8.00 -8.53
CA GLY A 72 1.35 9.33 -9.11
C GLY A 72 0.60 10.27 -8.16
N THR A 73 -0.34 9.76 -7.37
CA THR A 73 -1.10 10.56 -6.40
C THR A 73 -0.17 11.24 -5.39
N LEU A 74 0.86 10.53 -4.92
CA LEU A 74 1.88 11.07 -4.02
C LEU A 74 2.65 12.23 -4.68
N VAL A 75 3.17 11.99 -5.89
CA VAL A 75 4.03 12.93 -6.61
C VAL A 75 3.27 14.21 -7.00
N PHE A 76 2.09 14.07 -7.58
CA PHE A 76 1.28 15.23 -8.00
C PHE A 76 0.76 16.03 -6.80
N THR A 77 0.42 15.35 -5.69
CA THR A 77 0.02 16.02 -4.45
C THR A 77 1.18 16.80 -3.83
N ALA A 78 2.36 16.19 -3.73
CA ALA A 78 3.56 16.86 -3.20
C ALA A 78 3.96 18.08 -4.04
N ARG A 79 3.91 17.98 -5.37
CA ARG A 79 4.15 19.12 -6.27
C ARG A 79 3.14 20.25 -6.07
N ALA A 80 1.86 19.93 -5.96
CA ALA A 80 0.82 20.94 -5.74
C ALA A 80 0.93 21.60 -4.36
N ASP A 81 1.23 20.82 -3.30
CA ASP A 81 1.43 21.34 -1.95
C ASP A 81 2.69 22.23 -1.87
N GLY A 82 3.79 21.83 -2.51
CA GLY A 82 5.00 22.66 -2.63
C GLY A 82 4.80 23.96 -3.40
N ALA A 83 3.93 23.96 -4.41
CA ALA A 83 3.56 25.15 -5.17
C ALA A 83 2.58 26.08 -4.42
N GLY A 84 2.07 25.66 -3.26
CA GLY A 84 1.03 26.39 -2.53
C GLY A 84 -0.36 26.33 -3.18
N ASP A 85 -0.54 25.53 -4.24
CA ASP A 85 -1.81 25.36 -4.95
C ASP A 85 -2.70 24.35 -4.22
N LEU A 86 -3.27 24.81 -3.10
CA LEU A 86 -4.10 24.00 -2.22
C LEU A 86 -5.31 23.40 -2.95
N PRO A 87 -6.10 24.11 -3.78
CA PRO A 87 -7.23 23.52 -4.50
C PRO A 87 -6.84 22.34 -5.40
N ARG A 88 -5.67 22.41 -6.03
CA ARG A 88 -5.15 21.33 -6.88
C ARG A 88 -4.76 20.08 -6.11
N THR A 89 -4.38 20.21 -4.83
CA THR A 89 -4.16 19.03 -3.96
C THR A 89 -5.47 18.24 -3.77
N GLY A 90 -6.59 18.90 -3.50
CA GLY A 90 -7.89 18.22 -3.35
C GLY A 90 -8.43 17.66 -4.67
N ALA A 91 -8.16 18.32 -5.80
CA ALA A 91 -8.46 17.76 -7.12
C ALA A 91 -7.64 16.48 -7.41
N THR A 92 -6.37 16.46 -6.99
CA THR A 92 -5.51 15.28 -7.12
C THR A 92 -5.97 14.13 -6.23
N LEU A 93 -6.44 14.42 -5.00
CA LEU A 93 -7.07 13.41 -4.15
C LEU A 93 -8.29 12.79 -4.83
N ARG A 94 -9.23 13.61 -5.33
CA ARG A 94 -10.43 13.11 -6.04
C ARG A 94 -10.05 12.23 -7.23
N ALA A 95 -9.09 12.67 -8.05
CA ALA A 95 -8.59 11.90 -9.18
C ALA A 95 -7.95 10.57 -8.73
N GLY A 96 -7.17 10.57 -7.66
CA GLY A 96 -6.59 9.37 -7.07
C GLY A 96 -7.63 8.40 -6.51
N LEU A 97 -8.69 8.91 -5.88
CA LEU A 97 -9.81 8.11 -5.38
C LEU A 97 -10.60 7.48 -6.52
N VAL A 98 -10.89 8.24 -7.58
CA VAL A 98 -11.53 7.71 -8.80
C VAL A 98 -10.68 6.60 -9.40
N LEU A 99 -9.37 6.82 -9.55
CA LEU A 99 -8.45 5.81 -10.07
C LEU A 99 -8.41 4.56 -9.18
N ALA A 100 -8.33 4.73 -7.86
CA ALA A 100 -8.32 3.64 -6.90
C ALA A 100 -9.59 2.79 -6.94
N VAL A 101 -10.77 3.42 -7.01
CA VAL A 101 -12.05 2.71 -7.11
C VAL A 101 -12.15 1.98 -8.45
N VAL A 102 -11.77 2.62 -9.56
CA VAL A 102 -11.79 1.97 -10.88
C VAL A 102 -10.84 0.78 -10.93
N LEU A 103 -9.59 0.95 -10.51
CA LEU A 103 -8.62 -0.15 -10.44
C LEU A 103 -9.08 -1.27 -9.50
N GLY A 104 -9.68 -0.90 -8.36
CA GLY A 104 -10.19 -1.85 -7.39
C GLY A 104 -11.39 -2.64 -7.89
N LEU A 105 -12.32 -2.00 -8.62
CA LEU A 105 -13.45 -2.69 -9.25
C LEU A 105 -13.00 -3.58 -10.39
N VAL A 106 -12.06 -3.13 -11.22
CA VAL A 106 -11.46 -3.95 -12.29
C VAL A 106 -10.74 -5.16 -11.70
N GLY A 107 -9.96 -4.96 -10.64
CA GLY A 107 -9.32 -6.05 -9.90
C GLY A 107 -10.35 -7.01 -9.28
N ALA A 108 -11.39 -6.47 -8.65
CA ALA A 108 -12.44 -7.26 -8.02
C ALA A 108 -13.18 -8.14 -9.05
N LEU A 109 -13.55 -7.58 -10.20
CA LEU A 109 -14.20 -8.30 -11.30
C LEU A 109 -13.25 -9.34 -11.92
N GLY A 110 -11.99 -8.96 -12.15
CA GLY A 110 -10.98 -9.87 -12.68
C GLY A 110 -10.78 -11.09 -11.79
N PHE A 111 -10.61 -10.89 -10.47
CA PHE A 111 -10.50 -11.98 -9.52
C PHE A 111 -11.80 -12.76 -9.33
N GLY A 112 -12.95 -12.09 -9.38
CA GLY A 112 -14.25 -12.75 -9.31
C GLY A 112 -14.42 -13.84 -10.37
N VAL A 113 -14.03 -13.53 -11.61
CA VAL A 113 -14.20 -14.40 -12.77
C VAL A 113 -13.02 -15.36 -12.98
N PHE A 114 -11.79 -14.90 -12.80
CA PHE A 114 -10.58 -15.64 -13.18
C PHE A 114 -9.80 -16.26 -12.03
N ALA A 115 -10.27 -16.18 -10.77
CA ALA A 115 -9.52 -16.70 -9.60
C ALA A 115 -9.02 -18.15 -9.77
N GLU A 116 -9.88 -19.07 -10.19
CA GLU A 116 -9.53 -20.49 -10.36
C GLU A 116 -8.49 -20.69 -11.47
N ALA A 117 -8.65 -19.99 -12.60
CA ALA A 117 -7.72 -20.07 -13.73
C ALA A 117 -6.34 -19.49 -13.39
N LEU A 118 -6.32 -18.36 -12.65
CA LEU A 118 -5.07 -17.73 -12.20
C LEU A 118 -4.34 -18.60 -11.18
N LEU A 119 -5.06 -19.19 -10.22
CA LEU A 119 -4.47 -20.10 -9.23
C LEU A 119 -3.94 -21.39 -9.89
N GLY A 120 -4.68 -21.94 -10.85
CA GLY A 120 -4.22 -23.07 -11.66
C GLY A 120 -2.97 -22.73 -12.48
N GLY A 121 -2.92 -21.54 -13.07
CA GLY A 121 -1.75 -21.05 -13.84
C GLY A 121 -0.50 -20.79 -12.99
N ILE A 122 -0.66 -20.46 -11.71
CA ILE A 122 0.44 -20.30 -10.75
C ILE A 122 1.00 -21.67 -10.29
N GLY A 123 0.32 -22.77 -10.60
CA GLY A 123 0.74 -24.12 -10.20
C GLY A 123 0.30 -24.50 -8.78
N VAL A 124 -0.77 -23.88 -8.27
CA VAL A 124 -1.38 -24.30 -7.00
C VAL A 124 -1.92 -25.72 -7.14
N ALA A 125 -1.68 -26.56 -6.13
CA ALA A 125 -2.14 -27.95 -6.13
C ALA A 125 -3.67 -28.02 -6.37
N PRO A 126 -4.19 -28.92 -7.24
CA PRO A 126 -5.60 -28.94 -7.63
C PRO A 126 -6.58 -28.99 -6.45
N VAL A 127 -6.20 -29.70 -5.37
CA VAL A 127 -6.99 -29.82 -4.14
C VAL A 127 -7.14 -28.50 -3.37
N LEU A 128 -6.22 -27.54 -3.57
CA LEU A 128 -6.22 -26.23 -2.92
C LEU A 128 -6.79 -25.11 -3.81
N VAL A 129 -6.98 -25.36 -5.12
CA VAL A 129 -7.45 -24.34 -6.07
C VAL A 129 -8.84 -23.81 -5.69
N GLU A 130 -9.80 -24.69 -5.43
CA GLU A 130 -11.18 -24.28 -5.11
C GLU A 130 -11.29 -23.56 -3.75
N PRO A 131 -10.68 -24.07 -2.65
CA PRO A 131 -10.62 -23.34 -1.38
C PRO A 131 -9.94 -21.97 -1.49
N ALA A 132 -8.80 -21.90 -2.19
CA ALA A 132 -8.08 -20.65 -2.41
C ALA A 132 -8.88 -19.69 -3.29
N ALA A 133 -9.58 -20.17 -4.33
CA ALA A 133 -10.41 -19.33 -5.19
C ALA A 133 -11.55 -18.66 -4.40
N ARG A 134 -12.16 -19.37 -3.45
CA ARG A 134 -13.18 -18.77 -2.56
C ARG A 134 -12.60 -17.63 -1.72
N VAL A 135 -11.41 -17.81 -1.16
CA VAL A 135 -10.68 -16.77 -0.41
C VAL A 135 -10.35 -15.59 -1.32
N VAL A 136 -9.82 -15.85 -2.53
CA VAL A 136 -9.49 -14.81 -3.52
C VAL A 136 -10.72 -14.01 -3.90
N ARG A 137 -11.87 -14.65 -4.18
CA ARG A 137 -13.13 -13.95 -4.52
C ARG A 137 -13.62 -13.03 -3.41
N VAL A 138 -13.43 -13.43 -2.15
CA VAL A 138 -13.78 -12.56 -1.01
C VAL A 138 -12.76 -11.44 -0.83
N MET A 139 -11.47 -11.73 -0.96
CA MET A 139 -10.43 -10.68 -0.95
C MET A 139 -10.62 -9.70 -2.11
N ALA A 140 -11.14 -10.15 -3.26
CA ALA A 140 -11.47 -9.34 -4.42
C ALA A 140 -12.37 -8.14 -4.04
N LEU A 141 -13.36 -8.36 -3.16
CA LEU A 141 -14.25 -7.31 -2.66
C LEU A 141 -13.53 -6.27 -1.78
N SER A 142 -12.36 -6.60 -1.25
CA SER A 142 -11.54 -5.71 -0.42
C SER A 142 -10.73 -4.72 -1.23
N TYR A 143 -10.38 -5.05 -2.48
CA TYR A 143 -9.51 -4.24 -3.35
C TYR A 143 -9.95 -2.78 -3.52
N PRO A 144 -11.24 -2.46 -3.83
CA PRO A 144 -11.64 -1.06 -3.94
C PRO A 144 -11.40 -0.28 -2.65
N PHE A 145 -11.64 -0.89 -1.49
CA PHE A 145 -11.38 -0.24 -0.20
C PHE A 145 -9.89 -0.10 0.08
N GLN A 146 -9.10 -1.13 -0.18
CA GLN A 146 -7.66 -1.13 0.09
C GLN A 146 -6.92 -0.13 -0.82
N LEU A 147 -7.24 -0.08 -2.10
CA LEU A 147 -6.68 0.91 -3.03
C LEU A 147 -7.14 2.33 -2.68
N THR A 148 -8.37 2.51 -2.22
CA THR A 148 -8.87 3.81 -1.73
C THR A 148 -8.06 4.26 -0.50
N MET A 149 -7.80 3.34 0.43
CA MET A 149 -6.96 3.59 1.59
C MET A 149 -5.53 3.97 1.17
N ILE A 150 -4.96 3.30 0.16
CA ILE A 150 -3.63 3.63 -0.39
C ILE A 150 -3.62 5.01 -1.05
N ALA A 151 -4.61 5.35 -1.88
CA ALA A 151 -4.70 6.66 -2.52
C ALA A 151 -4.81 7.80 -1.49
N ALA A 152 -5.62 7.61 -0.45
CA ALA A 152 -5.73 8.57 0.65
C ALA A 152 -4.43 8.66 1.47
N SER A 153 -3.72 7.54 1.65
CA SER A 153 -2.42 7.50 2.31
C SER A 153 -1.38 8.30 1.54
N PHE A 154 -1.27 8.09 0.22
CA PHE A 154 -0.36 8.85 -0.64
C PHE A 154 -0.69 10.33 -0.71
N PHE A 155 -1.96 10.71 -0.64
CA PHE A 155 -2.34 12.11 -0.49
C PHE A 155 -1.81 12.70 0.83
N LEU A 156 -2.05 12.02 1.95
CA LEU A 156 -1.58 12.46 3.28
C LEU A 156 -0.05 12.51 3.38
N GLU A 157 0.64 11.55 2.78
CA GLU A 157 2.11 11.55 2.65
C GLU A 157 2.58 12.72 1.78
N GLY A 158 1.89 12.98 0.65
CA GLY A 158 2.21 14.05 -0.29
C GLY A 158 2.13 15.45 0.33
N ILE A 159 1.19 15.68 1.24
CA ILE A 159 1.09 16.94 2.02
C ILE A 159 1.97 16.94 3.28
N ALA A 160 2.96 16.05 3.36
CA ALA A 160 3.88 15.89 4.48
C ALA A 160 3.19 15.60 5.84
N ARG A 161 2.11 14.82 5.84
CA ARG A 161 1.38 14.35 7.05
C ARG A 161 1.36 12.81 7.21
N PRO A 162 2.49 12.08 7.02
CA PRO A 162 2.51 10.61 7.08
C PRO A 162 2.17 10.03 8.47
N ARG A 163 2.30 10.82 9.55
CA ARG A 163 1.88 10.41 10.90
C ARG A 163 0.40 10.04 10.99
N ARG A 164 -0.47 10.70 10.21
CA ARG A 164 -1.90 10.38 10.19
C ARG A 164 -2.16 9.00 9.58
N VAL A 165 -1.43 8.69 8.51
CA VAL A 165 -1.45 7.36 7.85
C VAL A 165 -1.04 6.27 8.83
N MET A 166 0.05 6.50 9.56
CA MET A 166 0.55 5.55 10.56
C MET A 166 -0.47 5.28 11.68
N VAL A 167 -1.10 6.32 12.24
CA VAL A 167 -2.10 6.15 13.32
C VAL A 167 -3.29 5.33 12.84
N VAL A 168 -3.78 5.58 11.62
CA VAL A 168 -4.90 4.81 11.05
C VAL A 168 -4.50 3.35 10.82
N ASN A 169 -3.33 3.09 10.22
CA ASN A 169 -2.85 1.73 9.98
C ASN A 169 -2.64 0.93 11.27
N LEU A 170 -2.06 1.55 12.31
CA LEU A 170 -1.87 0.92 13.62
C LEU A 170 -3.19 0.67 14.35
N ALA A 171 -4.22 1.51 14.15
CA ALA A 171 -5.55 1.29 14.71
C ALA A 171 -6.31 0.16 14.01
N ILE A 172 -6.06 -0.05 12.71
CA ILE A 172 -6.67 -1.14 11.92
C ILE A 172 -6.12 -2.50 12.33
N LEU A 173 -4.84 -2.58 12.70
CA LEU A 173 -4.18 -3.82 13.13
C LEU A 173 -4.96 -4.64 14.18
N PRO A 174 -5.26 -4.10 15.38
CA PRO A 174 -5.99 -4.85 16.41
C PRO A 174 -7.44 -5.12 16.01
N LEU A 175 -8.06 -4.21 15.25
CA LEU A 175 -9.42 -4.41 14.74
C LEU A 175 -9.48 -5.58 13.76
N ASN A 176 -8.53 -5.67 12.82
CA ASN A 176 -8.42 -6.78 11.88
C ASN A 176 -8.15 -8.10 12.61
N ALA A 177 -7.23 -8.11 13.58
CA ALA A 177 -6.95 -9.30 14.40
C ALA A 177 -8.21 -9.81 15.12
N LEU A 178 -8.99 -8.91 15.73
CA LEU A 178 -10.23 -9.25 16.42
C LEU A 178 -11.30 -9.76 15.45
N LEU A 179 -11.48 -9.09 14.30
CA LEU A 179 -12.42 -9.52 13.27
C LEU A 179 -12.04 -10.87 12.67
N ALA A 180 -10.75 -11.10 12.42
CA ALA A 180 -10.24 -12.35 11.90
C ALA A 180 -10.49 -13.47 12.91
N TRP A 181 -10.24 -13.23 14.19
CA TRP A 181 -10.50 -14.22 15.25
C TRP A 181 -12.00 -14.54 15.38
N ALA A 182 -12.87 -13.55 15.25
CA ALA A 182 -14.32 -13.73 15.30
C ALA A 182 -14.85 -14.53 14.09
N TRP A 183 -14.50 -14.12 12.87
CA TRP A 183 -15.04 -14.72 11.64
C TRP A 183 -14.35 -16.03 11.22
N SER A 184 -13.05 -16.16 11.48
CA SER A 184 -12.31 -17.39 11.20
C SER A 184 -12.71 -18.49 12.19
N GLY A 185 -12.70 -18.17 13.49
CA GLY A 185 -12.97 -19.13 14.57
C GLY A 185 -14.44 -19.35 14.92
N GLY A 186 -15.38 -18.60 14.34
CA GLY A 186 -16.81 -18.70 14.65
C GLY A 186 -17.18 -18.22 16.07
N HIS A 187 -16.34 -17.36 16.67
CA HIS A 187 -16.62 -16.76 17.96
C HIS A 187 -17.64 -15.62 17.81
N LEU A 188 -18.35 -15.25 18.89
CA LEU A 188 -19.39 -14.19 18.92
C LEU A 188 -20.68 -14.53 18.13
N GLY A 189 -20.96 -15.81 17.86
CA GLY A 189 -22.20 -16.25 17.20
C GLY A 189 -22.13 -16.23 15.67
N PHE A 190 -20.94 -16.04 15.09
CA PHE A 190 -20.70 -16.12 13.65
C PHE A 190 -20.38 -17.56 13.20
N PRO A 191 -20.65 -17.93 11.94
CA PRO A 191 -20.20 -19.21 11.40
C PRO A 191 -18.66 -19.27 11.30
N ALA A 192 -18.08 -20.43 11.60
CA ALA A 192 -16.64 -20.65 11.45
C ALA A 192 -16.28 -20.76 9.95
N LEU A 193 -15.80 -19.66 9.36
CA LEU A 193 -15.48 -19.57 7.94
C LEU A 193 -14.00 -19.84 7.61
N GLY A 194 -13.16 -20.09 8.63
CA GLY A 194 -11.73 -20.38 8.46
C GLY A 194 -11.01 -19.32 7.61
N ALA A 195 -10.33 -19.76 6.54
CA ALA A 195 -9.58 -18.88 5.64
C ALA A 195 -10.46 -17.82 4.96
N VAL A 196 -11.72 -18.15 4.67
CA VAL A 196 -12.68 -17.17 4.10
C VAL A 196 -13.03 -16.12 5.14
N GLY A 197 -13.14 -16.50 6.42
CA GLY A 197 -13.38 -15.59 7.53
C GLY A 197 -12.28 -14.53 7.66
N ALA A 198 -11.01 -14.92 7.52
CA ALA A 198 -9.89 -13.99 7.51
C ALA A 198 -9.92 -13.02 6.31
N ALA A 199 -10.33 -13.50 5.13
CA ALA A 199 -10.52 -12.63 3.96
C ALA A 199 -11.63 -11.59 4.20
N VAL A 200 -12.75 -11.95 4.81
CA VAL A 200 -13.81 -10.96 5.10
C VAL A 200 -13.41 -10.03 6.24
N ALA A 201 -12.68 -10.51 7.25
CA ALA A 201 -12.11 -9.65 8.28
C ALA A 201 -11.19 -8.58 7.67
N THR A 202 -10.38 -8.98 6.68
CA THR A 202 -9.54 -8.05 5.90
C THR A 202 -10.37 -7.09 5.06
N ALA A 203 -11.45 -7.54 4.43
CA ALA A 203 -12.37 -6.70 3.68
C ALA A 203 -13.00 -5.62 4.56
N THR A 204 -13.51 -6.02 5.71
CA THR A 204 -14.19 -5.15 6.66
C THR A 204 -13.21 -4.17 7.30
N ALA A 205 -12.03 -4.66 7.69
CA ALA A 205 -10.96 -3.81 8.21
C ALA A 205 -10.46 -2.79 7.17
N SER A 206 -10.36 -3.18 5.89
CA SER A 206 -9.98 -2.29 4.80
C SER A 206 -11.07 -1.25 4.51
N ALA A 207 -12.35 -1.62 4.60
CA ALA A 207 -13.46 -0.69 4.44
C ALA A 207 -13.49 0.36 5.57
N ILE A 208 -13.35 -0.08 6.83
CA ILE A 208 -13.23 0.82 7.98
C ILE A 208 -11.97 1.68 7.84
N GLY A 209 -10.85 1.09 7.43
CA GLY A 209 -9.60 1.79 7.19
C GLY A 209 -9.70 2.87 6.12
N ALA A 210 -10.38 2.59 5.00
CA ALA A 210 -10.64 3.56 3.96
C ALA A 210 -11.46 4.76 4.50
N VAL A 211 -12.51 4.50 5.29
CA VAL A 211 -13.33 5.55 5.92
C VAL A 211 -12.50 6.38 6.90
N LEU A 212 -11.70 5.75 7.75
CA LEU A 212 -10.82 6.44 8.70
C LEU A 212 -9.74 7.27 7.97
N MET A 213 -9.18 6.75 6.88
CA MET A 213 -8.16 7.45 6.08
C MET A 213 -8.76 8.67 5.37
N LEU A 214 -9.98 8.55 4.82
CA LEU A 214 -10.73 9.66 4.25
C LEU A 214 -11.09 10.70 5.31
N GLY A 215 -11.52 10.27 6.50
CA GLY A 215 -11.74 11.15 7.66
C GLY A 215 -10.47 11.88 8.09
N ALA A 216 -9.31 11.20 8.07
CA ALA A 216 -8.01 11.81 8.33
C ALA A 216 -7.63 12.82 7.24
N ALA A 217 -8.00 12.60 5.98
CA ALA A 217 -7.85 13.59 4.92
C ALA A 217 -8.75 14.82 5.13
N TRP A 218 -10.03 14.62 5.48
CA TRP A 218 -11.02 15.68 5.70
C TRP A 218 -10.80 16.55 6.94
N THR A 219 -10.07 16.04 7.93
CA THR A 219 -9.68 16.76 9.16
C THR A 219 -8.30 17.40 9.06
N THR A 220 -7.70 17.44 7.87
CA THR A 220 -6.39 18.07 7.64
C THR A 220 -6.49 19.58 7.86
N THR A 221 -5.45 20.19 8.44
CA THR A 221 -5.32 21.65 8.56
C THR A 221 -5.48 22.28 7.17
N ARG A 222 -6.30 23.34 7.02
CA ARG A 222 -6.63 23.93 5.70
C ARG A 222 -7.39 22.98 4.73
N ALA A 223 -8.08 21.96 5.22
CA ALA A 223 -8.90 21.07 4.37
C ALA A 223 -9.95 21.82 3.53
N ARG A 224 -10.46 22.95 4.03
CA ARG A 224 -11.40 23.82 3.30
C ARG A 224 -10.73 24.51 2.11
N GLU A 225 -9.54 25.08 2.31
CA GLU A 225 -8.74 25.74 1.25
C GLU A 225 -8.22 24.73 0.22
N ARG A 226 -7.94 23.50 0.65
CA ARG A 226 -7.55 22.41 -0.25
C ARG A 226 -8.71 21.86 -1.08
N GLY A 227 -9.96 22.22 -0.80
CA GLY A 227 -11.13 21.69 -1.51
C GLY A 227 -11.35 20.18 -1.31
N VAL A 228 -10.80 19.60 -0.24
CA VAL A 228 -10.91 18.15 0.06
C VAL A 228 -12.34 17.76 0.45
N ARG A 229 -13.13 18.75 0.90
CA ARG A 229 -14.55 18.61 1.27
C ARG A 229 -15.51 18.91 0.12
N ASP A 230 -15.00 19.28 -1.04
CA ASP A 230 -15.84 19.55 -2.21
C ASP A 230 -16.30 18.22 -2.82
N LEU A 231 -17.53 17.83 -2.45
CA LEU A 231 -18.20 16.63 -2.94
C LEU A 231 -19.16 16.93 -4.11
N SER A 232 -19.08 18.12 -4.71
CA SER A 232 -19.98 18.49 -5.80
C SER A 232 -19.81 17.56 -7.02
N GLY A 233 -20.92 17.23 -7.70
CA GLY A 233 -20.87 16.38 -8.90
C GLY A 233 -19.94 16.93 -9.99
N GLY A 234 -19.87 18.25 -10.13
CA GLY A 234 -18.92 18.92 -11.04
C GLY A 234 -17.45 18.72 -10.66
N ALA A 235 -17.14 18.70 -9.35
CA ALA A 235 -15.81 18.40 -8.85
C ALA A 235 -15.39 16.94 -9.14
N TRP A 236 -16.31 15.98 -9.07
CA TRP A 236 -16.02 14.59 -9.41
C TRP A 236 -15.93 14.35 -10.92
N ALA A 237 -16.76 15.02 -11.73
CA ALA A 237 -16.65 14.98 -13.19
C ALA A 237 -15.29 15.54 -13.67
N ALA A 238 -14.85 16.65 -13.07
CA ALA A 238 -13.54 17.24 -13.34
C ALA A 238 -12.35 16.39 -12.87
N ALA A 239 -12.59 15.38 -12.03
CA ALA A 239 -11.56 14.46 -11.57
C ALA A 239 -11.24 13.34 -12.59
N LEU A 240 -12.15 13.04 -13.53
CA LEU A 240 -11.96 11.97 -14.52
C LEU A 240 -10.72 12.19 -15.41
N PRO A 241 -10.48 13.38 -16.02
CA PRO A 241 -9.26 13.61 -16.79
C PRO A 241 -8.00 13.55 -15.92
N GLY A 242 -8.11 13.98 -14.65
CA GLY A 242 -7.04 13.86 -13.67
C GLY A 242 -6.69 12.40 -13.37
N ALA A 243 -7.69 11.53 -13.24
CA ALA A 243 -7.51 10.11 -13.00
C ALA A 243 -6.80 9.43 -14.17
N VAL A 244 -7.16 9.77 -15.41
CA VAL A 244 -6.44 9.29 -16.61
C VAL A 244 -4.98 9.72 -16.59
N ARG A 245 -4.70 10.98 -16.27
CA ARG A 245 -3.30 11.46 -16.18
C ARG A 245 -2.51 10.73 -15.09
N LEU A 246 -3.13 10.47 -13.94
CA LEU A 246 -2.52 9.67 -12.89
C LEU A 246 -2.30 8.22 -13.33
N ALA A 247 -3.25 7.62 -14.05
CA ALA A 247 -3.14 6.27 -14.58
C ALA A 247 -2.00 6.14 -15.60
N THR A 248 -1.86 7.11 -16.52
CA THR A 248 -0.77 7.12 -17.50
C THR A 248 0.59 7.29 -16.82
N PHE A 249 0.69 8.15 -15.81
CA PHE A 249 1.93 8.29 -15.04
C PHE A 249 2.25 7.02 -14.26
N GLY A 250 1.26 6.43 -13.59
CA GLY A 250 1.41 5.24 -12.75
C GLY A 250 1.65 3.94 -13.51
N ALA A 251 1.36 3.89 -14.81
CA ALA A 251 1.60 2.71 -15.64
C ALA A 251 3.10 2.34 -15.68
N ILE A 252 4.01 3.33 -15.69
CA ILE A 252 5.45 3.08 -15.72
C ILE A 252 5.96 2.52 -14.37
N PRO A 253 5.68 3.15 -13.21
CA PRO A 253 5.98 2.54 -11.91
C PRO A 253 5.36 1.15 -11.74
N ALA A 254 4.11 0.96 -12.17
CA ALA A 254 3.45 -0.35 -12.09
C ALA A 254 4.17 -1.41 -12.92
N LEU A 255 4.59 -1.08 -14.14
CA LEU A 255 5.39 -1.97 -14.98
C LEU A 255 6.75 -2.28 -14.34
N ALA A 256 7.42 -1.26 -13.80
CA ALA A 256 8.70 -1.43 -13.12
C ALA A 256 8.59 -2.38 -11.92
N SER A 257 7.58 -2.20 -11.06
CA SER A 257 7.33 -3.09 -9.93
C SER A 257 6.91 -4.50 -10.37
N ALA A 258 6.18 -4.64 -11.48
CA ALA A 258 5.85 -5.96 -12.03
C ALA A 258 7.10 -6.70 -12.53
N LEU A 259 7.99 -6.00 -13.23
CA LEU A 259 9.27 -6.56 -13.69
C LEU A 259 10.17 -6.94 -12.51
N GLU A 260 10.21 -6.12 -11.46
CA GLU A 260 10.93 -6.41 -10.22
C GLU A 260 10.40 -7.69 -9.56
N LEU A 261 9.08 -7.83 -9.41
CA LEU A 261 8.47 -9.00 -8.80
C LEU A 261 8.65 -10.27 -9.65
N ALA A 262 8.63 -10.14 -10.97
CA ALA A 262 8.97 -11.22 -11.89
C ALA A 262 10.45 -11.63 -11.73
N GLY A 263 11.36 -10.66 -11.60
CA GLY A 263 12.77 -10.89 -11.31
C GLY A 263 12.98 -11.68 -10.02
N PHE A 264 12.33 -11.27 -8.92
CA PHE A 264 12.38 -12.02 -7.66
C PHE A 264 11.81 -13.44 -7.79
N SER A 265 10.71 -13.60 -8.52
CA SER A 265 10.12 -14.92 -8.76
C SER A 265 11.09 -15.84 -9.52
N ILE A 266 11.80 -15.32 -10.53
CA ILE A 266 12.82 -16.06 -11.27
C ILE A 266 14.00 -16.44 -10.36
N LEU A 267 14.47 -15.52 -9.51
CA LEU A 267 15.56 -15.81 -8.57
C LEU A 267 15.16 -16.90 -7.56
N ILE A 268 13.94 -16.86 -7.04
CA ILE A 268 13.40 -17.90 -6.15
C ILE A 268 13.34 -19.24 -6.91
N ALA A 269 12.85 -19.25 -8.15
CA ALA A 269 12.78 -20.46 -8.96
C ALA A 269 14.17 -21.07 -9.24
N LEU A 270 15.14 -20.25 -9.65
CA LEU A 270 16.52 -20.68 -9.90
C LEU A 270 17.16 -21.26 -8.63
N SER A 271 16.88 -20.64 -7.48
CA SER A 271 17.36 -21.11 -6.17
C SER A 271 16.92 -22.55 -5.86
N THR A 272 15.72 -22.97 -6.28
CA THR A 272 15.25 -24.34 -6.09
C THR A 272 16.02 -25.38 -6.92
N GLY A 273 16.62 -24.95 -8.04
CA GLY A 273 17.44 -25.82 -8.90
C GLY A 273 18.77 -26.25 -8.25
N PHE A 274 19.26 -25.52 -7.24
CA PHE A 274 20.51 -25.82 -6.52
C PHE A 274 20.31 -26.75 -5.31
N GLY A 275 19.14 -27.37 -5.18
CA GLY A 275 18.79 -28.28 -4.11
C GLY A 275 18.14 -27.60 -2.89
N PRO A 276 17.56 -28.40 -1.97
CA PRO A 276 16.70 -27.89 -0.90
C PRO A 276 17.44 -27.00 0.09
N VAL A 277 18.72 -27.30 0.40
CA VAL A 277 19.51 -26.50 1.34
C VAL A 277 19.72 -25.08 0.82
N THR A 278 20.06 -24.94 -0.47
CA THR A 278 20.25 -23.63 -1.13
C THR A 278 18.94 -22.86 -1.23
N ALA A 279 17.83 -23.56 -1.52
CA ALA A 279 16.49 -22.97 -1.53
C ALA A 279 16.10 -22.40 -0.16
N HIS A 280 16.34 -23.16 0.91
CA HIS A 280 16.10 -22.69 2.27
C HIS A 280 16.99 -21.51 2.65
N ALA A 281 18.28 -21.55 2.31
CA ALA A 281 19.19 -20.44 2.57
C ALA A 281 18.74 -19.15 1.85
N PHE A 282 18.31 -19.27 0.58
CA PHE A 282 17.79 -18.13 -0.18
C PHE A 282 16.51 -17.55 0.46
N GLN A 283 15.59 -18.37 0.94
CA GLN A 283 14.37 -17.92 1.64
C GLN A 283 14.69 -17.13 2.91
N ILE A 284 15.72 -17.55 3.67
CA ILE A 284 16.18 -16.81 4.85
C ILE A 284 16.73 -15.43 4.43
N VAL A 285 17.61 -15.39 3.42
CA VAL A 285 18.16 -14.12 2.90
C VAL A 285 17.07 -13.21 2.35
N PHE A 286 16.10 -13.76 1.63
CA PHE A 286 14.96 -13.01 1.08
C PHE A 286 14.06 -12.43 2.17
N SER A 287 13.89 -13.15 3.29
CA SER A 287 13.15 -12.65 4.45
C SER A 287 13.86 -11.46 5.10
N VAL A 288 15.20 -11.49 5.21
CA VAL A 288 16.00 -10.35 5.68
C VAL A 288 15.93 -9.18 4.69
N HIS A 289 15.98 -9.48 3.39
CA HIS A 289 15.84 -8.48 2.33
C HIS A 289 14.52 -7.68 2.45
N ASN A 290 13.39 -8.34 2.73
CA ASN A 290 12.10 -7.66 2.88
C ASN A 290 12.09 -6.62 4.02
N VAL A 291 12.83 -6.85 5.10
CA VAL A 291 12.94 -5.88 6.21
C VAL A 291 13.71 -4.63 5.74
N THR A 292 14.86 -4.83 5.09
CA THR A 292 15.67 -3.73 4.54
C THR A 292 14.93 -3.00 3.42
N PHE A 293 14.15 -3.72 2.60
CA PHE A 293 13.31 -3.13 1.55
C PHE A 293 12.24 -2.20 2.14
N GLY A 294 11.62 -2.57 3.26
CA GLY A 294 10.68 -1.70 3.97
C GLY A 294 11.30 -0.37 4.43
N VAL A 295 12.57 -0.39 4.85
CA VAL A 295 13.36 0.81 5.20
C VAL A 295 13.59 1.67 3.95
N ALA A 296 14.06 1.06 2.87
CA ALA A 296 14.32 1.74 1.60
C ALA A 296 13.04 2.38 1.02
N LEU A 297 11.91 1.68 1.08
CA LEU A 297 10.62 2.18 0.61
C LEU A 297 10.16 3.41 1.41
N GLY A 298 10.37 3.41 2.73
CA GLY A 298 10.07 4.56 3.60
C GLY A 298 10.93 5.79 3.29
N LEU A 299 12.24 5.59 3.09
CA LEU A 299 13.15 6.66 2.67
C LEU A 299 12.84 7.16 1.25
N GLY A 300 12.48 6.26 0.34
CA GLY A 300 12.08 6.57 -1.03
C GLY A 300 10.81 7.42 -1.10
N SER A 301 9.77 7.08 -0.33
CA SER A 301 8.55 7.91 -0.22
C SER A 301 8.89 9.30 0.32
N ALA A 302 9.66 9.38 1.41
CA ALA A 302 10.09 10.65 1.99
C ALA A 302 10.89 11.52 1.00
N ALA A 303 11.81 10.91 0.23
CA ALA A 303 12.55 11.58 -0.82
C ALA A 303 11.62 12.11 -1.91
N GLY A 304 10.67 11.28 -2.38
CA GLY A 304 9.67 11.64 -3.38
C GLY A 304 8.84 12.86 -2.97
N VAL A 305 8.41 12.91 -1.70
CA VAL A 305 7.70 14.08 -1.14
C VAL A 305 8.59 15.32 -1.14
N ARG A 306 9.84 15.22 -0.65
CA ARG A 306 10.76 16.39 -0.55
C ARG A 306 11.20 16.92 -1.92
N VAL A 307 11.36 16.05 -2.91
CA VAL A 307 11.61 16.40 -4.31
C VAL A 307 10.38 17.02 -4.94
N GLY A 308 9.20 16.42 -4.74
CA GLY A 308 7.92 16.97 -5.19
C GLY A 308 7.72 18.39 -4.69
N ASN A 309 7.97 18.64 -3.40
CA ASN A 309 7.89 19.96 -2.80
C ASN A 309 8.91 20.93 -3.41
N ALA A 310 10.17 20.51 -3.61
CA ALA A 310 11.20 21.38 -4.22
C ALA A 310 10.84 21.84 -5.63
N VAL A 311 10.29 20.92 -6.44
CA VAL A 311 9.82 21.21 -7.80
C VAL A 311 8.60 22.14 -7.76
N GLY A 312 7.67 21.92 -6.82
CA GLY A 312 6.53 22.80 -6.60
C GLY A 312 6.91 24.21 -6.15
N GLU A 313 7.89 24.33 -5.25
CA GLU A 313 8.45 25.59 -4.73
C GLU A 313 9.20 26.42 -5.80
N GLY A 314 9.37 25.90 -7.03
CA GLY A 314 10.12 26.57 -8.09
C GLY A 314 11.63 26.50 -7.92
N VAL A 315 12.14 25.63 -7.05
CA VAL A 315 13.57 25.44 -6.77
C VAL A 315 14.04 24.02 -7.15
N PRO A 316 13.94 23.61 -8.43
CA PRO A 316 14.29 22.25 -8.86
C PRO A 316 15.76 21.89 -8.61
N ALA A 317 16.66 22.89 -8.54
CA ALA A 317 18.06 22.68 -8.19
C ALA A 317 18.25 22.08 -6.78
N GLN A 318 17.30 22.29 -5.87
CA GLN A 318 17.32 21.67 -4.54
C GLN A 318 16.80 20.23 -4.53
N ALA A 319 16.22 19.72 -5.64
CA ALA A 319 15.77 18.34 -5.72
C ALA A 319 16.95 17.35 -5.60
N ILE A 320 18.05 17.61 -6.33
CA ILE A 320 19.24 16.75 -6.37
C ILE A 320 19.84 16.54 -4.96
N PRO A 321 20.19 17.59 -4.18
CA PRO A 321 20.74 17.39 -2.85
C PRO A 321 19.76 16.71 -1.88
N ARG A 322 18.45 16.99 -1.99
CA ARG A 322 17.43 16.33 -1.15
C ARG A 322 17.34 14.82 -1.45
N THR A 323 17.42 14.42 -2.73
CA THR A 323 17.45 13.01 -3.13
C THR A 323 18.73 12.31 -2.71
N LEU A 324 19.89 12.96 -2.88
CA LEU A 324 21.19 12.37 -2.54
C LEU A 324 21.31 12.09 -1.03
N ILE A 325 20.75 12.94 -0.17
CA ILE A 325 20.71 12.67 1.28
C ILE A 325 19.87 11.43 1.58
N ALA A 326 18.72 11.28 0.93
CA ALA A 326 17.87 10.11 1.14
C ALA A 326 18.53 8.82 0.62
N ALA A 327 19.20 8.88 -0.54
CA ALA A 327 19.98 7.77 -1.08
C ALA A 327 21.14 7.38 -0.15
N ALA A 328 21.86 8.36 0.39
CA ALA A 328 22.96 8.12 1.33
C ALA A 328 22.49 7.53 2.68
N LEU A 329 21.25 7.77 3.09
CA LEU A 329 20.64 7.16 4.29
C LEU A 329 20.14 5.73 4.02
N ALA A 330 19.91 5.36 2.76
CA ALA A 330 19.39 4.07 2.36
C ALA A 330 20.48 3.07 1.91
N ALA A 331 21.68 3.56 1.61
CA ALA A 331 22.87 2.78 1.28
C ALA A 331 23.53 2.20 2.53
#